data_AF-A0A2M7DLU8-F1
#
_entry.id   AF-A0A2M7DLU8-F1
#
_cell.length_a   1.000
_cell.length_b   1.000
_cell.length_c   1.000
_cell.angle_alpha   90.00
_cell.angle_beta   90.00
_cell.angle_gamma   90.00
#
_symmetry.space_group_name_H-M   'P 1'
#
loop_
_entity.id
_entity.type
_entity.pdbx_description
1 polymer ?
#
loop_
_entity_poly.entity_id
_entity_poly.type
_entity_poly.pdbx_seq_one_letter_code
_entity_poly.pdbx_strand_id
1 'polypeptide(L)'
;MFPDVLRDSDINRTQTVNFGPNGTLWIPRNGDPERSFFVLSPPQNTGDKWSLTDKILLPPDGDDMAMIHSALWEHKTNRIFTIKSSADVNEWQSTIYSVADEKTLFYNSSDRIEPFTYGITLTNYGLLTVTNFRSTKKHGIYLYQNLAVPDVFGNGITSLSDGSVLVSVYGQACPGPFNGVPGMLLYISKKQLGE
;
A
#
# COMPACT_ATOMS: atom_id res chain seq x y z
N MET A 1 11.11 -8.09 3.49
CA MET A 1 10.60 -9.31 4.14
C MET A 1 9.88 -10.09 3.08
N PHE A 2 10.34 -11.30 2.83
CA PHE A 2 9.75 -12.18 1.83
C PHE A 2 9.31 -13.42 2.60
N PRO A 3 8.00 -13.73 2.67
CA PRO A 3 7.64 -15.07 3.10
C PRO A 3 8.28 -16.02 2.09
N ASP A 4 8.99 -17.04 2.57
CA ASP A 4 9.60 -18.09 1.74
C ASP A 4 8.49 -18.90 1.05
N VAL A 5 7.93 -18.34 -0.01
CA VAL A 5 6.93 -18.97 -0.85
C VAL A 5 7.57 -19.12 -2.22
N LEU A 6 8.03 -20.35 -2.48
CA LEU A 6 8.61 -20.75 -3.76
C LEU A 6 7.57 -20.50 -4.87
N ARG A 7 7.95 -19.69 -5.86
CA ARG A 7 7.29 -19.67 -7.18
C ARG A 7 8.31 -20.11 -8.21
N ASP A 8 7.82 -20.70 -9.30
CA ASP A 8 8.62 -21.05 -10.49
C ASP A 8 9.20 -19.83 -11.23
N SER A 9 8.85 -18.61 -10.80
CA SER A 9 9.54 -17.39 -11.19
C SER A 9 10.30 -16.84 -9.98
N ASP A 10 11.62 -16.67 -10.13
CA ASP A 10 12.60 -16.18 -9.12
C ASP A 10 12.32 -14.77 -8.57
N ILE A 11 11.12 -14.22 -8.76
CA ILE A 11 10.72 -12.88 -8.35
C ILE A 11 9.71 -12.98 -7.21
N ASN A 12 10.20 -13.33 -6.02
CA ASN A 12 9.42 -13.22 -4.80
C ASN A 12 9.37 -11.74 -4.38
N ARG A 13 8.53 -10.92 -5.04
CA ARG A 13 8.36 -9.50 -4.71
C ARG A 13 7.06 -9.25 -3.95
N THR A 14 7.18 -8.65 -2.77
CA THR A 14 6.08 -8.06 -2.02
C THR A 14 5.89 -6.63 -2.52
N GLN A 15 4.65 -6.21 -2.80
CA GLN A 15 4.38 -4.84 -3.25
C GLN A 15 4.34 -3.85 -2.08
N THR A 16 3.72 -4.25 -0.97
CA THR A 16 3.78 -3.51 0.31
C THR A 16 3.95 -4.43 1.50
N VAL A 17 4.19 -3.82 2.66
CA VAL A 17 4.20 -4.47 3.98
C VAL A 17 3.49 -3.51 4.92
N ASN A 18 2.51 -4.02 5.68
CA ASN A 18 1.70 -3.22 6.58
C ASN A 18 1.86 -3.75 8.00
N PHE A 19 1.81 -2.87 9.00
CA PHE A 19 1.66 -3.34 10.38
C PHE A 19 0.21 -3.74 10.62
N GLY A 20 0.02 -4.92 11.20
CA GLY A 20 -1.25 -5.38 11.75
C GLY A 20 -1.25 -5.31 13.29
N PRO A 21 -2.35 -5.74 13.93
CA PRO A 21 -2.49 -5.90 15.36
C PRO A 21 -1.35 -6.73 15.94
N ASN A 22 -1.08 -6.48 17.21
CA ASN A 22 -0.10 -7.25 17.99
C ASN A 22 1.30 -7.21 17.38
N GLY A 23 1.62 -6.16 16.61
CA GLY A 23 2.91 -6.00 15.95
C GLY A 23 3.16 -6.96 14.79
N THR A 24 2.12 -7.62 14.29
CA THR A 24 2.22 -8.48 13.10
C THR A 24 2.52 -7.66 11.85
N LEU A 25 3.02 -8.32 10.81
CA LEU A 25 3.15 -7.75 9.48
C LEU A 25 2.24 -8.45 8.50
N TRP A 26 1.48 -7.65 7.77
CA TRP A 26 0.51 -8.10 6.78
C TRP A 26 1.05 -7.77 5.39
N ILE A 27 1.39 -8.81 4.65
CA ILE A 27 2.10 -8.72 3.38
C ILE A 27 1.17 -9.18 2.26
N PRO A 28 0.66 -8.27 1.41
CA PRO A 28 -0.15 -8.66 0.27
C PRO A 28 0.62 -9.53 -0.72
N ARG A 29 -0.08 -10.53 -1.23
CA ARG A 29 0.37 -11.39 -2.33
C ARG A 29 -0.61 -11.28 -3.49
N ASN A 30 -0.06 -10.95 -4.66
CA ASN A 30 -0.80 -10.86 -5.91
C ASN A 30 -0.83 -12.22 -6.63
N GLY A 31 -2.01 -12.60 -7.09
CA GLY A 31 -2.25 -13.69 -8.05
C GLY A 31 -2.04 -15.13 -7.55
N ASP A 32 -2.60 -16.03 -8.37
CA ASP A 32 -2.64 -17.50 -8.45
C ASP A 32 -2.18 -18.36 -7.25
N PRO A 33 -3.08 -19.19 -6.66
CA PRO A 33 -4.50 -19.31 -7.01
C PRO A 33 -5.37 -18.15 -6.50
N GLU A 34 -4.88 -17.37 -5.52
CA GLU A 34 -5.73 -16.42 -4.81
C GLU A 34 -4.96 -15.24 -4.22
N ARG A 35 -5.63 -14.08 -4.15
CA ARG A 35 -5.10 -12.89 -3.47
C ARG A 35 -5.20 -13.09 -1.96
N SER A 36 -4.11 -12.80 -1.26
CA SER A 36 -4.05 -12.98 0.18
C SER A 36 -3.15 -11.97 0.86
N PHE A 37 -3.34 -11.79 2.17
CA PHE A 37 -2.36 -11.23 3.07
C PHE A 37 -1.67 -12.36 3.82
N PHE A 38 -0.35 -12.45 3.71
CA PHE A 38 0.45 -13.26 4.60
C PHE A 38 0.68 -12.52 5.90
N VAL A 39 0.42 -13.18 7.03
CA VAL A 39 0.59 -12.60 8.36
C VAL A 39 1.86 -13.15 8.98
N LEU A 40 2.82 -12.26 9.24
CA LEU A 40 4.05 -12.59 9.95
C LEU A 40 3.97 -12.10 11.38
N SER A 41 4.31 -12.97 12.33
CA SER A 41 4.47 -12.58 13.73
C SER A 41 5.90 -12.13 14.02
N PRO A 42 6.08 -11.14 14.93
CA PRO A 42 7.40 -10.64 15.28
C PRO A 42 8.26 -11.72 15.95
N PRO A 43 9.60 -11.63 15.81
CA PRO A 43 10.52 -12.50 16.54
C PRO A 43 10.32 -12.33 18.05
N GLN A 44 10.36 -13.45 18.79
CA GLN A 44 10.19 -13.43 20.25
C GLN A 44 11.48 -13.03 20.97
N ASN A 45 12.65 -13.33 20.38
CA ASN A 45 13.95 -12.95 20.92
C ASN A 45 14.78 -12.19 19.88
N THR A 46 15.79 -11.46 20.37
CA THR A 46 16.78 -10.81 19.51
C THR A 46 17.54 -11.86 18.71
N GLY A 47 17.53 -11.74 17.38
CA GLY A 47 18.17 -12.67 16.45
C GLY A 47 17.22 -13.70 15.82
N ASP A 48 15.99 -13.84 16.35
CA ASP A 48 14.97 -14.66 15.72
C ASP A 48 14.45 -14.01 14.42
N LYS A 49 13.86 -14.83 13.55
CA LYS A 49 13.24 -14.38 12.30
C LYS A 49 11.74 -14.12 12.51
N TRP A 50 11.18 -13.29 11.65
CA TRP A 50 9.72 -13.21 11.48
C TRP A 50 9.19 -14.55 10.98
N SER A 51 8.06 -14.98 11.53
CA SER A 51 7.47 -16.29 11.21
C SER A 51 6.12 -16.11 10.55
N LEU A 52 5.88 -16.82 9.44
CA LEU A 52 4.56 -16.88 8.82
C LEU A 52 3.61 -17.66 9.73
N THR A 53 2.60 -16.97 10.26
CA THR A 53 1.64 -17.55 11.21
C THR A 53 0.26 -17.70 10.61
N ASP A 54 -0.07 -16.93 9.58
CA ASP A 54 -1.39 -17.01 8.95
C ASP A 54 -1.39 -16.58 7.48
N LYS A 55 -2.49 -16.92 6.80
CA LYS A 55 -2.82 -16.47 5.45
C LYS A 55 -4.30 -16.07 5.42
N ILE A 56 -4.54 -14.80 5.14
CA ILE A 56 -5.88 -14.22 5.07
C ILE A 56 -6.25 -14.03 3.61
N LEU A 57 -7.35 -14.66 3.19
CA LEU A 57 -7.82 -14.54 1.82
C LEU A 57 -8.58 -13.23 1.65
N LEU A 58 -8.29 -12.52 0.56
CA LEU A 58 -9.14 -11.38 0.20
C LEU A 58 -10.42 -11.93 -0.42
N PRO A 59 -11.58 -11.36 -0.07
CA PRO A 59 -12.83 -11.76 -0.69
C PRO A 59 -12.80 -11.45 -2.20
N PRO A 60 -13.58 -12.20 -3.00
CA PRO A 60 -13.81 -11.82 -4.39
C PRO A 60 -14.47 -10.44 -4.41
N ASP A 61 -13.93 -9.53 -5.21
CA ASP A 61 -14.32 -8.12 -5.24
C ASP A 61 -14.71 -7.66 -6.65
N GLY A 62 -15.38 -8.56 -7.38
CA GLY A 62 -16.22 -8.24 -8.54
C GLY A 62 -15.51 -8.04 -9.89
N ASP A 63 -14.19 -7.90 -9.94
CA ASP A 63 -13.44 -7.59 -11.17
C ASP A 63 -12.07 -8.29 -11.20
N ASP A 64 -11.41 -8.31 -12.38
CA ASP A 64 -10.07 -8.87 -12.69
C ASP A 64 -8.89 -8.16 -11.97
N MET A 65 -9.12 -7.63 -10.77
CA MET A 65 -8.20 -6.83 -9.97
C MET A 65 -7.14 -7.70 -9.29
N ALA A 66 -6.18 -8.18 -10.08
CA ALA A 66 -5.17 -9.14 -9.68
C ALA A 66 -4.06 -8.56 -8.79
N MET A 67 -3.79 -7.25 -8.89
CA MET A 67 -2.56 -6.65 -8.39
C MET A 67 -2.83 -5.63 -7.28
N ILE A 68 -2.49 -5.95 -6.04
CA ILE A 68 -2.45 -5.00 -4.92
C ILE A 68 -1.13 -4.23 -5.00
N HIS A 69 -1.23 -2.90 -5.06
CA HIS A 69 -0.09 -1.98 -5.09
C HIS A 69 0.12 -1.25 -3.78
N SER A 70 -0.94 -1.08 -2.99
CA SER A 70 -0.87 -0.49 -1.66
C SER A 70 -1.96 -1.03 -0.75
N ALA A 71 -1.69 -1.03 0.55
CA ALA A 71 -2.64 -1.41 1.57
C ALA A 71 -2.42 -0.53 2.82
N LEU A 72 -3.45 -0.38 3.63
CA LEU A 72 -3.41 0.27 4.93
C LEU A 72 -4.48 -0.35 5.81
N TRP A 73 -4.11 -0.78 7.02
CA TRP A 73 -5.10 -1.11 8.06
C TRP A 73 -5.33 0.10 8.96
N GLU A 74 -6.56 0.56 8.99
CA GLU A 74 -7.07 1.55 9.93
C GLU A 74 -7.68 0.84 11.15
N HIS A 75 -7.04 0.97 12.31
CA HIS A 75 -7.40 0.20 13.50
C HIS A 75 -8.70 0.66 14.18
N LYS A 76 -9.08 1.94 14.08
CA LYS A 76 -10.22 2.48 14.86
C LYS A 76 -11.58 2.03 14.33
N THR A 77 -11.68 1.88 13.01
CA THR A 77 -12.86 1.43 12.27
C THR A 77 -12.74 -0.01 11.80
N ASN A 78 -11.58 -0.63 12.05
CA ASN A 78 -11.23 -1.99 11.66
C ASN A 78 -11.43 -2.22 10.15
N ARG A 79 -10.82 -1.35 9.34
CA ARG A 79 -10.93 -1.37 7.88
C ARG A 79 -9.57 -1.51 7.23
N ILE A 80 -9.54 -2.22 6.11
CA ILE A 80 -8.37 -2.28 5.23
C ILE A 80 -8.70 -1.51 3.96
N PHE A 81 -7.87 -0.53 3.66
CA PHE A 81 -7.87 0.18 2.38
C PHE A 81 -6.83 -0.46 1.48
N THR A 82 -7.16 -0.68 0.22
CA THR A 82 -6.20 -1.12 -0.78
C THR A 82 -6.28 -0.26 -2.03
N ILE A 83 -5.15 -0.13 -2.72
CA ILE A 83 -5.09 0.30 -4.10
C ILE A 83 -4.68 -0.91 -4.91
N LYS A 84 -5.48 -1.21 -5.93
CA LYS A 84 -5.32 -2.38 -6.78
C LYS A 84 -5.48 -2.04 -8.25
N SER A 85 -4.97 -2.92 -9.12
CA SER A 85 -5.17 -2.84 -10.55
C SER A 85 -5.50 -4.19 -11.17
N SER A 86 -6.00 -4.15 -12.40
CA SER A 86 -5.99 -5.30 -13.30
C SER A 86 -4.56 -5.81 -13.54
N ALA A 87 -4.43 -7.06 -14.00
CA ALA A 87 -3.13 -7.69 -14.28
C ALA A 87 -2.32 -6.95 -15.37
N ASP A 88 -3.01 -6.39 -16.36
CA ASP A 88 -2.44 -5.57 -17.44
C ASP A 88 -2.25 -4.10 -17.05
N VAL A 89 -2.55 -3.74 -15.79
CA VAL A 89 -2.43 -2.40 -15.19
C VAL A 89 -3.23 -1.28 -15.87
N ASN A 90 -4.25 -1.62 -16.65
CA ASN A 90 -5.11 -0.64 -17.34
C ASN A 90 -6.25 -0.12 -16.46
N GLU A 91 -6.76 -0.93 -15.54
CA GLU A 91 -7.83 -0.55 -14.63
C GLU A 91 -7.31 -0.43 -13.20
N TRP A 92 -7.73 0.62 -12.49
CA TRP A 92 -7.27 0.90 -11.13
C TRP A 92 -8.45 1.22 -10.20
N GLN A 93 -8.37 0.68 -8.99
CA GLN A 93 -9.41 0.85 -7.98
C GLN A 93 -8.80 1.09 -6.59
N SER A 94 -9.45 1.96 -5.81
CA SER A 94 -9.35 1.96 -4.36
C SER A 94 -10.43 1.02 -3.81
N THR A 95 -10.13 0.19 -2.83
CA THR A 95 -11.11 -0.74 -2.23
C THR A 95 -11.02 -0.74 -0.73
N ILE A 96 -12.20 -0.84 -0.11
CA ILE A 96 -12.35 -0.90 1.33
C ILE A 96 -12.88 -2.28 1.69
N TYR A 97 -12.19 -2.94 2.61
CA TYR A 97 -12.67 -4.16 3.27
C TYR A 97 -12.93 -3.87 4.74
N SER A 98 -14.03 -4.43 5.26
CA SER A 98 -14.28 -4.48 6.70
C SER A 98 -13.65 -5.74 7.26
N VAL A 99 -13.02 -5.63 8.43
CA VAL A 99 -12.40 -6.75 9.13
C VAL A 99 -13.40 -7.24 10.20
N ALA A 100 -13.91 -8.46 10.05
CA ALA A 100 -14.91 -9.02 10.96
C ALA A 100 -14.27 -9.58 12.24
N ASP A 101 -13.18 -10.30 12.03
CA ASP A 101 -12.26 -10.84 13.01
C ASP A 101 -10.84 -10.72 12.43
N GLU A 102 -9.81 -11.14 13.16
CA GLU A 102 -8.41 -11.01 12.70
C GLU A 102 -8.09 -11.79 11.41
N LYS A 103 -9.03 -12.55 10.82
CA LYS A 103 -8.83 -13.41 9.66
C LYS A 103 -9.87 -13.26 8.54
N THR A 104 -11.01 -12.66 8.83
CA THR A 104 -12.16 -12.60 7.92
C THR A 104 -12.37 -11.18 7.41
N LEU A 105 -12.28 -11.03 6.08
CA LEU A 105 -12.47 -9.75 5.39
C LEU A 105 -13.78 -9.77 4.59
N PHE A 106 -14.57 -8.70 4.72
CA PHE A 106 -15.75 -8.47 3.92
C PHE A 106 -15.50 -7.31 2.97
N TYR A 107 -15.79 -7.53 1.69
CA TYR A 107 -15.82 -6.45 0.71
C TYR A 107 -16.88 -5.41 1.10
N ASN A 108 -16.52 -4.14 1.08
CA ASN A 108 -17.43 -3.05 1.43
C ASN A 108 -17.75 -2.20 0.19
N SER A 109 -16.73 -1.58 -0.41
CA SER A 109 -16.89 -0.72 -1.58
C SER A 109 -15.59 -0.58 -2.36
N SER A 110 -15.71 -0.18 -3.62
CA SER A 110 -14.59 0.21 -4.46
C SER A 110 -14.93 1.47 -5.26
N ASP A 111 -13.91 2.26 -5.54
CA ASP A 111 -13.98 3.43 -6.40
C ASP A 111 -12.90 3.32 -7.46
N ARG A 112 -13.24 3.67 -8.71
CA ARG A 112 -12.24 3.82 -9.76
C ARG A 112 -11.32 4.99 -9.43
N ILE A 113 -10.03 4.79 -9.62
CA ILE A 113 -9.01 5.81 -9.41
C ILE A 113 -8.12 5.94 -10.65
N GLU A 114 -7.40 7.05 -10.74
CA GLU A 114 -6.46 7.26 -11.84
C GLU A 114 -5.29 6.26 -11.77
N PRO A 115 -4.85 5.73 -12.93
CA PRO A 115 -3.70 4.85 -13.00
C PRO A 115 -2.45 5.44 -12.34
N PHE A 116 -1.66 4.53 -11.77
CA PHE A 116 -0.42 4.86 -11.06
C PHE A 116 -0.62 5.79 -9.86
N THR A 117 -1.78 5.70 -9.21
CA THR A 117 -1.96 6.17 -7.83
C THR A 117 -1.43 5.09 -6.89
N TYR A 118 -0.58 5.46 -5.94
CA TYR A 118 0.11 4.56 -5.02
C TYR A 118 0.12 5.14 -3.61
N GLY A 119 0.54 4.32 -2.65
CA GLY A 119 0.67 4.72 -1.26
C GLY A 119 -0.69 5.01 -0.62
N ILE A 120 -0.88 4.56 0.61
CA ILE A 120 -2.07 4.88 1.38
C ILE A 120 -1.62 5.18 2.80
N THR A 121 -2.00 6.34 3.30
CA THR A 121 -1.86 6.66 4.72
C THR A 121 -3.10 7.41 5.20
N LEU A 122 -3.34 7.38 6.50
CA LEU A 122 -4.46 8.10 7.09
C LEU A 122 -3.92 9.22 7.97
N THR A 123 -4.48 10.40 7.80
CA THR A 123 -4.25 11.55 8.67
C THR A 123 -5.56 11.93 9.36
N ASN A 124 -5.51 12.92 10.26
CA ASN A 124 -6.73 13.47 10.87
C ASN A 124 -7.69 14.11 9.85
N TYR A 125 -7.21 14.43 8.64
CA TYR A 125 -8.00 15.04 7.57
C TYR A 125 -8.64 14.02 6.64
N GLY A 126 -8.15 12.78 6.67
CA GLY A 126 -8.61 11.72 5.80
C GLY A 126 -7.48 10.95 5.12
N LEU A 127 -7.90 10.19 4.10
CA LEU A 127 -7.05 9.26 3.37
C LEU A 127 -6.16 10.03 2.40
N LEU A 128 -4.85 9.85 2.52
CA LEU A 128 -3.87 10.40 1.60
C LEU A 128 -3.33 9.31 0.68
N THR A 129 -3.17 9.67 -0.59
CA THR A 129 -2.49 8.87 -1.62
C THR A 129 -1.46 9.73 -2.35
N VAL A 130 -0.53 9.10 -3.07
CA VAL A 130 0.49 9.80 -3.85
C VAL A 130 0.54 9.25 -5.28
N THR A 131 0.65 10.13 -6.26
CA THR A 131 0.85 9.70 -7.66
C THR A 131 2.29 9.25 -7.89
N ASN A 132 2.48 8.20 -8.67
CA ASN A 132 3.79 7.84 -9.18
C ASN A 132 4.18 8.73 -10.37
N PHE A 133 5.47 8.78 -10.67
CA PHE A 133 6.03 9.55 -11.80
C PHE A 133 5.37 9.21 -13.15
N ARG A 134 4.93 7.95 -13.33
CA ARG A 134 4.23 7.48 -14.55
C ARG A 134 2.78 7.94 -14.67
N SER A 135 2.21 8.51 -13.61
CA SER A 135 0.82 8.96 -13.63
C SER A 135 0.66 10.10 -14.62
N THR A 136 -0.44 10.05 -15.38
CA THR A 136 -0.90 11.12 -16.27
C THR A 136 -1.67 12.21 -15.52
N LYS A 137 -2.13 11.91 -14.31
CA LYS A 137 -2.71 12.88 -13.38
C LYS A 137 -1.61 13.86 -12.94
N LYS A 138 -1.99 15.10 -12.60
CA LYS A 138 -1.05 16.07 -11.99
C LYS A 138 -0.34 15.43 -10.80
N HIS A 139 0.99 15.49 -10.76
CA HIS A 139 1.74 14.87 -9.69
C HIS A 139 1.45 15.55 -8.36
N GLY A 140 1.15 14.75 -7.34
CA GLY A 140 1.02 15.24 -5.98
C GLY A 140 0.58 14.22 -4.96
N ILE A 141 0.38 14.73 -3.75
CA ILE A 141 -0.35 14.06 -2.68
C ILE A 141 -1.82 14.47 -2.79
N TYR A 142 -2.70 13.48 -2.74
CA TYR A 142 -4.13 13.66 -2.85
C TYR A 142 -4.81 13.32 -1.55
N LEU A 143 -5.62 14.24 -1.04
CA LEU A 143 -6.57 13.99 0.03
C LEU A 143 -7.87 13.50 -0.59
N TYR A 144 -8.16 12.22 -0.40
CA TYR A 144 -9.12 11.47 -1.19
C TYR A 144 -8.81 11.59 -2.69
N GLN A 145 -9.54 12.42 -3.43
CA GLN A 145 -9.31 12.66 -4.86
C GLN A 145 -8.85 14.09 -5.18
N ASN A 146 -8.77 14.96 -4.17
CA ASN A 146 -8.40 16.36 -4.31
C ASN A 146 -6.90 16.55 -4.11
N LEU A 147 -6.27 17.33 -4.99
CA LEU A 147 -4.84 17.61 -4.91
C LEU A 147 -4.55 18.48 -3.67
N ALA A 148 -3.83 17.92 -2.70
CA ALA A 148 -3.45 18.61 -1.47
C ALA A 148 -2.05 19.24 -1.59
N VAL A 149 -1.08 18.48 -2.12
CA VAL A 149 0.30 18.94 -2.28
C VAL A 149 0.74 18.72 -3.73
N PRO A 150 0.91 19.78 -4.53
CA PRO A 150 1.36 19.66 -5.92
C PRO A 150 2.83 19.30 -6.02
N ASP A 151 3.24 18.81 -7.18
CA ASP A 151 4.63 18.65 -7.62
C ASP A 151 5.44 17.66 -6.76
N VAL A 152 4.74 16.70 -6.16
CA VAL A 152 5.30 15.57 -5.41
C VAL A 152 4.91 14.28 -6.11
N PHE A 153 5.84 13.34 -6.24
CA PHE A 153 5.52 12.00 -6.72
C PHE A 153 6.23 10.95 -5.87
N GLY A 154 5.71 9.73 -5.87
CA GLY A 154 6.25 8.64 -5.07
C GLY A 154 5.56 7.31 -5.34
N ASN A 155 5.87 6.31 -4.53
CA ASN A 155 5.23 4.99 -4.57
C ASN A 155 4.82 4.47 -3.19
N GLY A 156 5.18 5.18 -2.13
CA GLY A 156 4.77 4.92 -0.76
C GLY A 156 4.61 6.24 -0.02
N ILE A 157 3.71 6.26 0.95
CA ILE A 157 3.44 7.40 1.80
C ILE A 157 3.11 6.91 3.21
N THR A 158 3.59 7.61 4.23
CA THR A 158 3.23 7.34 5.62
C THR A 158 3.11 8.64 6.42
N SER A 159 2.13 8.70 7.31
CA SER A 159 1.96 9.78 8.27
C SER A 159 2.89 9.63 9.46
N LEU A 160 3.42 10.76 9.93
CA LEU A 160 4.16 10.86 11.18
C LEU A 160 3.25 11.34 12.31
N SER A 161 3.71 11.15 13.55
CA SER A 161 2.94 11.51 14.75
C SER A 161 2.69 13.03 14.89
N ASP A 162 3.49 13.87 14.24
CA ASP A 162 3.35 15.33 14.22
C ASP A 162 2.39 15.84 13.12
N GLY A 163 1.78 14.94 12.34
CA GLY A 163 0.89 15.27 11.23
C GLY A 163 1.58 15.51 9.89
N SER A 164 2.92 15.50 9.85
CA SER A 164 3.67 15.50 8.58
C SER A 164 3.61 14.14 7.89
N VAL A 165 4.07 14.08 6.64
CA VAL A 165 4.14 12.80 5.90
C VAL A 165 5.51 12.61 5.26
N LEU A 166 5.93 11.34 5.17
CA LEU A 166 7.07 10.91 4.37
C LEU A 166 6.57 10.23 3.10
N VAL A 167 7.12 10.63 1.96
CA VAL A 167 6.88 9.99 0.66
C VAL A 167 8.14 9.28 0.21
N SER A 168 8.05 7.99 -0.08
CA SER A 168 9.15 7.25 -0.69
C SER A 168 9.12 7.40 -2.20
N VAL A 169 10.29 7.68 -2.76
CA VAL A 169 10.50 7.76 -4.21
C VAL A 169 11.39 6.60 -4.62
N TYR A 170 10.80 5.63 -5.32
CA TYR A 170 11.54 4.47 -5.81
C TYR A 170 10.96 3.99 -7.15
N GLY A 171 11.81 3.35 -7.95
CA GLY A 171 11.40 2.64 -9.15
C GLY A 171 12.10 3.12 -10.42
N GLN A 172 12.32 2.16 -11.32
CA GLN A 172 13.09 2.30 -12.56
C GLN A 172 12.55 3.35 -13.54
N ALA A 173 11.30 3.78 -13.35
CA ALA A 173 10.69 4.81 -14.20
C ALA A 173 10.99 6.25 -13.72
N CYS A 174 11.54 6.42 -12.51
CA CYS A 174 11.88 7.74 -11.99
C CYS A 174 13.16 8.26 -12.65
N PRO A 175 13.23 9.54 -13.10
CA PRO A 175 14.45 10.12 -13.61
C PRO A 175 15.53 10.19 -12.50
N GLY A 176 16.77 9.83 -12.84
CA GLY A 176 17.91 9.85 -11.92
C GLY A 176 18.98 8.81 -12.27
N PRO A 177 20.20 8.95 -11.74
CA PRO A 177 21.26 7.95 -11.95
C PRO A 177 20.79 6.60 -11.40
N PHE A 178 20.96 5.51 -12.16
CA PHE A 178 20.46 4.17 -11.84
C PHE A 178 18.94 3.98 -11.91
N ASN A 179 18.25 4.74 -12.76
CA ASN A 179 16.80 4.62 -12.98
C ASN A 179 16.00 4.95 -11.69
N GLY A 180 16.26 6.14 -11.14
CA GLY A 180 15.67 6.65 -9.90
C GLY A 180 16.70 6.81 -8.79
N VAL A 181 16.30 7.28 -7.61
CA VAL A 181 17.20 7.41 -6.44
C VAL A 181 16.74 6.45 -5.34
N PRO A 182 17.24 5.20 -5.30
CA PRO A 182 16.87 4.26 -4.25
C PRO A 182 17.08 4.86 -2.87
N GLY A 183 16.04 4.83 -2.03
CA GLY A 183 16.09 5.36 -0.67
C GLY A 183 15.78 6.85 -0.54
N MET A 184 15.39 7.55 -1.61
CA MET A 184 14.92 8.93 -1.51
C MET A 184 13.60 9.00 -0.72
N LEU A 185 13.62 9.79 0.34
CA LEU A 185 12.47 10.13 1.17
C LEU A 185 12.23 11.64 1.08
N LEU A 186 11.02 12.00 0.68
CA LEU A 186 10.55 13.39 0.70
C LEU A 186 9.78 13.63 2.00
N TYR A 187 10.21 14.63 2.75
CA TYR A 187 9.48 15.12 3.92
C TYR A 187 8.53 16.23 3.50
N ILE A 188 7.26 16.06 3.81
CA ILE A 188 6.21 17.03 3.55
C ILE A 188 5.64 17.49 4.89
N SER A 189 5.87 18.76 5.20
CA SER A 189 5.42 19.33 6.46
C SER A 189 3.90 19.41 6.52
N LYS A 190 3.38 19.38 7.75
CA LYS A 190 1.95 19.61 8.03
C LYS A 190 1.43 20.93 7.43
N LYS A 191 2.28 21.95 7.35
CA LYS A 191 1.96 23.23 6.70
C LYS A 191 1.71 23.10 5.19
N GLN A 192 2.51 22.29 4.50
CA GLN A 192 2.30 22.04 3.07
C GLN A 192 1.01 21.26 2.81
N LEU A 193 0.56 20.47 3.79
CA LEU A 193 -0.75 19.79 3.75
C LEU A 193 -1.93 20.73 4.07
N GLY A 194 -1.67 21.99 4.45
CA GLY A 194 -2.69 23.00 4.73
C GLY A 194 -2.86 23.42 6.20
N GLU A 195 -1.90 23.14 7.08
CA GLU A 195 -1.87 23.59 8.51
C GLU A 195 -1.11 24.90 8.78
#